data_AF-A0A6P0TMV2-F1
#
_entry.id   AF-A0A6P0TMV2-F1
#
_cell.length_a   1.000
_cell.length_b   1.000
_cell.length_c   1.000
_cell.angle_alpha   90.00
_cell.angle_beta   90.00
_cell.angle_gamma   90.00
#
_symmetry.space_group_name_H-M   'P 1'
#
loop_
_entity.id
_entity.type
_entity.pdbx_description
1 polymer ?
#
loop_
_entity_poly.entity_id
_entity_poly.type
_entity_poly.pdbx_seq_one_letter_code
_entity_poly.pdbx_strand_id
1 'polypeptide(L)'
;MLVLVTYDSPNDRRRLKLSNFLEGYGRRVQYSVFECFLTLHEMQILYRRVETIADKSEDNVRFYWLSREAVAQVKTIGSDPPCEPPNAYIV
;
A
#
# COMPACT_ATOMS: atom_id res chain seq x y z
N MET A 1 -9.88 -6.92 -2.46
CA MET A 1 -9.06 -7.66 -1.46
C MET A 1 -8.00 -6.71 -0.94
N LEU A 2 -7.41 -6.98 0.23
CA LEU A 2 -6.37 -6.10 0.77
C LEU A 2 -5.02 -6.44 0.14
N VAL A 3 -4.32 -5.43 -0.33
CA VAL A 3 -2.91 -5.51 -0.73
C VAL A 3 -2.10 -4.68 0.25
N LEU A 4 -1.20 -5.34 0.97
CA LEU A 4 -0.22 -4.66 1.81
C LEU A 4 0.99 -4.32 0.94
N VAL A 5 1.26 -3.03 0.78
CA VAL A 5 2.42 -2.51 0.05
C VAL A 5 3.45 -2.03 1.06
N THR A 6 4.61 -2.68 1.08
CA THR A 6 5.73 -2.29 1.93
C THR A 6 6.87 -1.83 1.05
N TYR A 7 7.53 -0.73 1.40
CA TYR A 7 8.74 -0.32 0.70
C TYR A 7 9.88 0.02 1.66
N ASP A 8 11.08 -0.12 1.15
CA ASP A 8 12.31 0.43 1.71
C ASP A 8 13.05 1.16 0.58
N SER A 9 13.44 2.40 0.83
CA SER A 9 14.10 3.25 -0.15
C SER A 9 15.09 4.17 0.56
N PRO A 10 16.39 4.10 0.23
CA PRO A 10 17.41 4.95 0.84
C PRO A 10 17.33 6.41 0.33
N ASN A 11 16.60 6.66 -0.76
CA ASN A 11 16.50 7.98 -1.37
C ASN A 11 15.23 8.71 -0.93
N ASP A 12 15.40 9.82 -0.21
CA ASP A 12 14.28 10.62 0.31
C ASP A 12 13.30 11.11 -0.75
N ARG A 13 13.80 11.48 -1.95
CA ARG A 13 12.95 11.98 -3.03
C ARG A 13 12.11 10.86 -3.63
N ARG A 14 12.69 9.68 -3.88
CA ARG A 14 11.93 8.51 -4.37
C ARG A 14 10.96 8.01 -3.31
N ARG A 15 11.38 7.97 -2.04
CA ARG A 15 10.52 7.63 -0.90
C ARG A 15 9.30 8.53 -0.79
N LEU A 16 9.47 9.85 -0.89
CA LEU A 16 8.35 10.80 -0.88
C LEU A 16 7.44 10.62 -2.10
N LYS A 17 8.03 10.40 -3.28
CA LYS A 17 7.27 10.15 -4.51
C LYS A 17 6.44 8.86 -4.44
N LEU A 18 7.00 7.78 -3.89
CA LEU A 18 6.27 6.54 -3.62
C LEU A 18 5.13 6.75 -2.62
N SER A 19 5.41 7.43 -1.51
CA SER A 19 4.39 7.74 -0.49
C SER A 19 3.21 8.50 -1.08
N ASN A 20 3.48 9.63 -1.75
CA ASN A 20 2.43 10.48 -2.32
C ASN A 20 1.63 9.75 -3.40
N PHE A 21 2.28 8.88 -4.17
CA PHE A 21 1.59 8.06 -5.17
C PHE A 21 0.67 7.02 -4.52
N LEU A 22 1.15 6.32 -3.48
CA LEU A 22 0.38 5.26 -2.80
C LEU A 22 -0.80 5.81 -1.98
N GLU A 23 -0.74 7.05 -1.51
CA GLU A 23 -1.88 7.73 -0.86
C GLU A 23 -3.11 7.83 -1.77
N GLY A 24 -2.94 7.78 -3.10
CA GLY A 24 -4.05 7.73 -4.06
C GLY A 24 -4.73 6.35 -4.18
N TYR A 25 -4.14 5.28 -3.64
CA TYR A 25 -4.63 3.90 -3.79
C TYR A 25 -5.00 3.24 -2.45
N GLY A 26 -4.59 3.81 -1.33
CA GLY A 26 -4.82 3.20 -0.04
C GLY A 26 -4.43 4.09 1.13
N ARG A 27 -4.56 3.53 2.34
CA ARG A 27 -4.26 4.21 3.59
C ARG A 27 -2.81 3.94 3.99
N ARG A 28 -2.07 4.99 4.32
CA ARG A 28 -0.76 4.88 4.96
C ARG A 28 -0.94 4.45 6.42
N VAL A 29 -0.42 3.29 6.78
CA VAL A 29 -0.56 2.71 8.14
C VAL A 29 0.74 2.72 8.94
N GLN A 30 1.88 2.75 8.25
CA GLN A 30 3.20 3.01 8.86
C GLN A 30 4.01 3.92 7.95
N TYR A 31 5.23 4.28 8.38
CA TYR A 31 6.09 5.19 7.61
C TYR A 31 6.34 4.72 6.17
N SER A 32 6.46 3.40 5.95
CA SER A 32 6.66 2.82 4.62
C SER A 32 5.75 1.63 4.31
N VAL A 33 4.56 1.63 4.91
CA VAL A 33 3.56 0.57 4.71
C VAL A 33 2.18 1.17 4.42
N PHE A 34 1.56 0.65 3.36
CA PHE A 34 0.25 1.05 2.86
C PHE A 34 -0.69 -0.14 2.76
N GLU A 35 -1.94 0.09 3.15
CA GLU A 35 -3.06 -0.82 3.00
C GLU A 35 -3.95 -0.36 1.84
N CYS A 36 -3.95 -1.11 0.74
CA CYS A 36 -4.70 -0.78 -0.47
C CYS A 36 -5.78 -1.84 -0.72
N PHE A 37 -7.05 -1.45 -0.69
CA PHE A 37 -8.16 -2.34 -1.04
C PHE A 37 -8.40 -2.28 -2.54
N LEU A 38 -7.87 -3.26 -3.25
CA LEU A 38 -7.80 -3.25 -4.71
C LEU A 38 -8.45 -4.50 -5.33
N THR A 39 -8.89 -4.33 -6.56
CA THR A 39 -9.14 -5.41 -7.53
C THR A 39 -7.81 -5.90 -8.12
N LEU A 40 -7.85 -7.05 -8.80
CA LEU A 40 -6.68 -7.59 -9.52
C LEU A 40 -6.17 -6.62 -10.60
N HIS A 41 -7.09 -5.95 -11.30
CA HIS A 41 -6.74 -5.01 -12.37
C HIS A 41 -6.05 -3.76 -11.81
N GLU A 42 -6.60 -3.17 -10.76
CA GLU A 42 -5.99 -2.01 -10.10
C GLU A 42 -4.62 -2.34 -9.52
N MET A 43 -4.44 -3.54 -8.95
CA MET A 43 -3.13 -3.98 -8.47
C MET A 43 -2.09 -4.08 -9.59
N GLN A 44 -2.46 -4.60 -10.77
CA GLN A 44 -1.55 -4.64 -11.92
C GLN A 44 -1.14 -3.24 -12.39
N ILE A 45 -2.08 -2.28 -12.40
CA ILE A 45 -1.79 -0.89 -12.71
C ILE A 45 -0.86 -0.29 -11.66
N LEU A 46 -1.16 -0.48 -10.38
CA LEU A 46 -0.36 0.00 -9.27
C LEU A 46 1.08 -0.53 -9.35
N TYR A 47 1.24 -1.84 -9.56
CA TYR A 47 2.55 -2.48 -9.68
C TYR A 47 3.39 -1.86 -10.80
N ARG A 48 2.82 -1.71 -12.01
CA ARG A 48 3.52 -1.09 -13.15
C ARG A 48 3.91 0.35 -12.86
N ARG A 49 3.05 1.12 -12.18
CA ARG A 49 3.36 2.52 -11.83
C ARG A 49 4.47 2.60 -10.79
N VAL A 50 4.42 1.77 -9.75
CA VAL A 50 5.49 1.69 -8.74
C VAL A 50 6.82 1.32 -9.40
N GLU A 51 6.82 0.38 -10.35
CA GLU A 51 8.02 -0.01 -11.11
C GLU A 51 8.67 1.17 -11.87
N THR A 52 7.89 2.15 -12.32
CA THR A 52 8.41 3.37 -12.97
C THR A 52 8.91 4.43 -11.99
N ILE A 53 8.58 4.31 -10.70
CA ILE A 53 8.98 5.26 -9.65
C ILE A 53 10.20 4.75 -8.89
N ALA A 54 10.22 3.45 -8.57
CA ALA A 54 11.26 2.80 -7.80
C ALA A 54 12.52 2.55 -8.65
N ASP A 55 13.67 2.69 -8.02
CA ASP A 55 14.95 2.25 -8.55
C ASP A 55 15.18 0.79 -8.14
N LYS A 56 15.14 -0.12 -9.11
CA LYS A 56 15.27 -1.58 -8.86
C LYS A 56 16.62 -1.99 -8.26
N SER A 57 17.63 -1.14 -8.31
CA SER A 57 18.96 -1.44 -7.75
C SER A 57 19.11 -1.03 -6.28
N GLU A 58 18.27 -0.10 -5.81
CA GLU A 58 18.38 0.49 -4.46
C GLU A 58 17.12 0.32 -3.61
N ASP A 59 15.95 0.27 -4.26
CA ASP A 59 14.66 0.23 -3.58
C ASP A 59 14.12 -1.21 -3.52
N ASN A 60 13.47 -1.54 -2.39
CA ASN A 60 12.80 -2.82 -2.19
C ASN A 60 11.31 -2.56 -1.97
N VAL A 61 10.48 -2.95 -2.93
CA VAL A 61 9.01 -2.80 -2.82
C VAL A 61 8.36 -4.18 -2.92
N ARG A 62 7.48 -4.49 -1.97
CA ARG A 62 6.79 -5.78 -1.87
C ARG A 62 5.30 -5.57 -1.78
N PHE A 63 4.57 -6.46 -2.43
CA PHE A 63 3.12 -6.47 -2.48
C PHE A 63 2.65 -7.81 -1.93
N TYR A 64 1.88 -7.80 -0.85
CA TYR A 64 1.30 -9.00 -0.27
C TYR A 64 -0.21 -8.96 -0.49
N TRP A 65 -0.75 -10.00 -1.11
CA TRP A 65 -2.19 -10.19 -1.24
C TRP A 65 -2.72 -10.87 0.02
N LEU A 66 -3.65 -10.21 0.71
CA LEU A 66 -4.34 -10.76 1.87
C LEU A 66 -5.78 -11.07 1.48
N SER A 67 -6.17 -12.33 1.69
CA SER A 67 -7.57 -12.76 1.59
C SER A 67 -8.39 -12.17 2.73
N ARG A 68 -9.73 -12.22 2.62
CA ARG A 68 -10.60 -11.72 3.69
C ARG A 68 -10.33 -12.45 5.01
N GLU A 69 -10.03 -13.74 4.95
CA GLU A 69 -9.68 -14.57 6.11
C GLU A 69 -8.34 -14.16 6.71
N ALA A 70 -7.34 -13.86 5.88
CA ALA A 70 -6.04 -13.36 6.36
C ALA A 70 -6.18 -11.97 6.99
N VAL A 71 -6.99 -11.08 6.42
CA VAL A 71 -7.28 -9.75 6.97
C VAL A 71 -7.90 -9.87 8.37
N ALA A 72 -8.84 -10.80 8.58
CA ALA A 72 -9.47 -11.02 9.89
C ALA A 72 -8.48 -11.49 10.98
N GLN A 73 -7.32 -11.99 10.59
CA GLN A 73 -6.26 -12.44 11.52
C GLN A 73 -5.21 -11.36 11.80
N VAL A 74 -5.24 -10.23 11.09
CA VAL A 74 -4.27 -9.15 11.29
C VAL A 74 -4.36 -8.63 12.74
N LYS A 75 -3.20 -8.48 13.36
CA LYS A 75 -3.04 -7.92 14.70
C LYS A 75 -2.27 -6.61 14.60
N THR A 76 -2.76 -5.58 15.28
CA THR A 76 -2.14 -4.27 15.34
C THR A 76 -1.84 -3.90 16.79
N ILE A 77 -0.82 -3.08 17.00
CA ILE A 77 -0.48 -2.48 18.28
C ILE A 77 -0.28 -0.99 18.02
N GLY A 78 -1.07 -0.14 18.68
CA GLY A 78 -0.99 1.32 18.53
C GLY A 78 -1.65 1.88 17.25
N SER A 79 -2.37 1.06 16.48
CA SER A 79 -3.15 1.50 15.32
C SER A 79 -4.44 0.70 15.17
N ASP A 80 -5.40 1.25 14.44
CA ASP A 80 -6.63 0.56 14.08
C ASP A 80 -6.34 -0.70 13.23
N PRO A 81 -7.20 -1.74 13.31
CA PRO A 81 -7.14 -2.86 12.38
C PRO A 81 -7.45 -2.42 10.94
N PRO A 82 -7.04 -3.21 9.94
CA PRO A 82 -7.35 -2.94 8.54
C PRO A 82 -8.87 -2.84 8.32
N CYS A 83 -9.31 -1.81 7.61
CA CYS A 83 -10.72 -1.56 7.34
C CYS A 83 -10.91 -1.12 5.89
N GLU A 84 -11.86 -1.76 5.18
CA GLU A 84 -12.25 -1.35 3.83
C GLU A 84 -12.78 0.09 3.86
N PRO A 85 -12.36 0.96 2.93
CA PRO A 85 -12.88 2.32 2.87
C PRO A 85 -14.39 2.30 2.59
N PRO A 86 -15.16 3.26 3.13
CA PRO A 86 -16.58 3.37 2.86
C PRO A 86 -16.83 3.67 1.38
N ASN A 87 -17.95 3.20 0.85
CA ASN A 87 -18.34 3.43 -0.56
C ASN A 87 -18.62 4.90 -0.89
N ALA A 88 -18.84 5.75 0.12
CA ALA A 88 -19.05 7.18 -0.03
C ALA A 88 -18.56 7.92 1.22
N TYR A 89 -18.01 9.11 0.99
CA TYR A 89 -17.76 10.09 2.04
C TYR A 89 -18.81 11.19 1.88
N ILE A 90 -19.61 11.42 2.92
CA ILE A 90 -20.52 12.57 2.98
C ILE A 90 -19.73 13.69 3.65
N VAL A 91 -19.51 14.77 2.90
CA VAL A 91 -18.82 15.99 3.36
C VAL A 91 -19.83 17.11 3.49
#